data_AF-A0A8H4WPX4-F1
#
_entry.id   AF-A0A8H4WPX4-F1
#
_cell.length_a   1.000
_cell.length_b   1.000
_cell.length_c   1.000
_cell.angle_alpha   90.00
_cell.angle_beta   90.00
_cell.angle_gamma   90.00
#
_symmetry.space_group_name_H-M   'P 1'
#
loop_
_entity.id
_entity.type
_entity.pdbx_description
1 polymer ?
#
loop_
_entity_poly.entity_id
_entity_poly.type
_entity_poly.pdbx_seq_one_letter_code
_entity_poly.pdbx_strand_id
1 'polypeptide(L)'
;MPLQSKRSVRVHEIPEGTSEKEYLDFVEHLCTKPKKPPKLHYSRVTKHFRRKFKSSASRSIPTEEVDEDARSKDEAELSPSPSTLRSEAEQAAPLLDDPLPTAKGWTRTTYCRQNGHLVGTVSFESETLKMEALERHEKNEKSCWKDWVVEDNFSEVTVLYEGPDAEFDICAVHGQGGNAMDTWTAGNGKMWLRDLLPEHDKFKNSRIMTFGYDSDLTDRDTVMELNDWAATLLRSLNEARTGDTAMAQLDPASIYNNIALPRFGIVFLATPHSGSTIADWNAFLVATAHVLGGVRIESVNTVKTFNPASVWDAQAFINLKPCPPFRCFAEGRMMPVRGTSKHVVTQASATLGNQQAFQIMNVDHVSICKFKSRLGPFTTISMALWELLNEVNNGGVQQTRTQQERRVSTQDEAVSIAQS
;
A
#
# COMPACT_ATOMS: atom_id res chain seq x y z
N MET A 1 -7.01 -6.81 16.92
CA MET A 1 -6.46 -7.25 15.63
C MET A 1 -5.57 -6.14 15.13
N PRO A 2 -4.25 -6.38 15.00
CA PRO A 2 -3.26 -5.34 14.73
C PRO A 2 -3.36 -4.75 13.32
N LEU A 3 -4.22 -5.26 12.44
CA LEU A 3 -4.38 -4.81 11.05
C LEU A 3 -5.13 -3.49 10.86
N GLN A 4 -5.96 -3.10 11.83
CA GLN A 4 -6.82 -1.93 11.69
C GLN A 4 -6.04 -0.63 11.83
N SER A 5 -6.17 0.23 10.83
CA SER A 5 -5.64 1.58 10.84
C SER A 5 -6.49 2.49 11.74
N LYS A 6 -5.83 3.28 12.60
CA LYS A 6 -6.51 4.21 13.51
C LYS A 6 -7.23 5.32 12.77
N ARG A 7 -6.66 5.79 11.66
CA ARG A 7 -7.09 7.04 11.02
C ARG A 7 -7.25 6.96 9.51
N SER A 8 -7.05 5.81 8.90
CA SER A 8 -7.17 5.66 7.44
C SER A 8 -8.04 4.47 7.07
N VAL A 9 -8.67 4.54 5.91
CA VAL A 9 -9.41 3.45 5.28
C VAL A 9 -8.86 3.22 3.88
N ARG A 10 -8.95 1.97 3.42
CA ARG A 10 -8.78 1.55 2.04
C ARG A 10 -10.15 1.55 1.37
N VAL A 11 -10.17 1.98 0.11
CA VAL A 11 -11.33 1.92 -0.78
C VAL A 11 -10.94 1.04 -1.96
N HIS A 12 -11.67 -0.04 -2.20
CA HIS A 12 -11.41 -0.95 -3.30
C HIS A 12 -12.73 -1.46 -3.90
N GLU A 13 -12.64 -2.34 -4.90
CA GLU A 13 -13.81 -2.70 -5.74
C GLU A 13 -14.47 -1.46 -6.37
N ILE A 14 -13.65 -0.44 -6.66
CA ILE A 14 -14.10 0.77 -7.33
C ILE A 14 -14.45 0.40 -8.78
N PRO A 15 -15.65 0.71 -9.27
CA PRO A 15 -16.09 0.36 -10.62
C PRO A 15 -15.11 0.85 -11.70
N GLU A 16 -14.87 0.02 -12.70
CA GLU A 16 -14.03 0.39 -13.84
C GLU A 16 -14.57 1.63 -14.57
N GLY A 17 -13.67 2.51 -14.99
CA GLY A 17 -14.02 3.76 -15.65
C GLY A 17 -14.46 4.90 -14.72
N THR A 18 -14.43 4.69 -13.39
CA THR A 18 -14.64 5.77 -12.42
C THR A 18 -13.57 6.85 -12.60
N SER A 19 -14.02 8.09 -12.79
CA SER A 19 -13.14 9.25 -12.90
C SER A 19 -12.59 9.69 -11.54
N GLU A 20 -11.47 10.41 -11.54
CA GLU A 20 -10.91 11.00 -10.31
C GLU A 20 -11.95 11.86 -9.56
N LYS A 21 -12.76 12.61 -10.30
CA LYS A 21 -13.80 13.47 -9.73
C LYS A 21 -14.88 12.66 -9.02
N GLU A 22 -15.35 11.56 -9.60
CA GLU A 22 -16.34 10.68 -8.98
C GLU A 22 -15.78 10.04 -7.71
N TYR A 23 -14.51 9.64 -7.72
CA TYR A 23 -13.81 9.18 -6.53
C TYR A 23 -13.76 10.25 -5.44
N LEU A 24 -13.43 11.50 -5.78
CA LEU A 24 -13.45 12.60 -4.81
C LEU A 24 -14.86 12.88 -4.26
N ASP A 25 -15.90 12.83 -5.10
CA ASP A 25 -17.29 12.96 -4.65
C ASP A 25 -17.65 11.84 -3.64
N PHE A 26 -17.14 10.63 -3.84
CA PHE A 26 -17.27 9.54 -2.87
C PHE A 26 -16.51 9.83 -1.55
N VAL A 27 -15.27 10.29 -1.62
CA VAL A 27 -14.49 10.67 -0.41
C VAL A 27 -15.21 11.76 0.37
N GLU A 28 -15.82 12.73 -0.32
CA GLU A 28 -16.66 13.75 0.31
C GLU A 28 -17.94 13.17 0.93
N HIS A 29 -18.54 12.17 0.30
CA HIS A 29 -19.71 11.47 0.82
C HIS A 29 -19.42 10.77 2.15
N LEU A 30 -18.26 10.12 2.30
CA LEU A 30 -17.82 9.50 3.57
C LEU A 30 -17.77 10.50 4.74
N CYS A 31 -17.54 11.77 4.41
CA CYS A 31 -17.26 12.84 5.34
C CYS A 31 -18.48 13.72 5.68
N THR A 32 -19.45 13.81 4.78
CA THR A 32 -20.59 14.73 4.92
C THR A 32 -21.80 14.02 5.52
N LYS A 33 -22.31 14.51 6.66
CA LYS A 33 -23.61 14.08 7.19
C LYS A 33 -24.69 14.47 6.17
N PRO A 34 -25.60 13.57 5.75
CA PRO A 34 -26.69 13.97 4.87
C PRO A 34 -27.46 15.10 5.56
N LYS A 35 -27.66 16.22 4.85
CA LYS A 35 -28.50 17.31 5.34
C LYS A 35 -29.88 16.71 5.61
N LYS A 36 -30.31 16.66 6.88
CA LYS A 36 -31.71 16.33 7.19
C LYS A 36 -32.58 17.27 6.33
N PRO A 37 -33.55 16.76 5.57
CA PRO A 37 -34.46 17.65 4.87
C PRO A 37 -35.07 18.60 5.91
N PRO A 38 -35.21 19.90 5.59
CA PRO A 38 -35.82 20.84 6.52
C PRO A 38 -37.17 20.27 6.92
N LYS A 39 -37.39 20.11 8.24
CA LYS A 39 -38.67 19.66 8.77
C LYS A 39 -39.72 20.64 8.25
N LEU A 40 -40.53 20.24 7.27
CA LEU A 40 -41.73 20.99 6.93
C LEU A 40 -42.58 21.04 8.20
N HIS A 41 -42.61 22.21 8.83
CA HIS A 41 -43.59 22.53 9.86
C HIS A 41 -44.95 22.56 9.18
N TYR A 42 -45.61 21.41 9.09
CA TYR A 42 -47.04 21.39 8.84
C TYR A 42 -47.73 21.88 10.11
N SER A 43 -48.09 23.16 10.12
CA SER A 43 -49.11 23.66 11.04
C SER A 43 -50.38 22.86 10.75
N ARG A 44 -50.88 22.15 11.77
CA ARG A 44 -52.18 21.52 11.73
C ARG A 44 -53.24 22.63 11.63
N VAL A 45 -53.68 22.93 10.41
CA VAL A 45 -54.96 23.62 10.20
C VAL A 45 -55.97 22.54 9.82
N THR A 46 -56.69 22.07 10.84
CA THR A 46 -57.96 21.38 10.67
C THR A 46 -58.98 22.38 10.14
N LYS A 47 -59.57 22.10 8.98
CA LYS A 47 -60.95 22.52 8.68
C LYS A 47 -61.57 21.54 7.70
N HIS A 48 -62.60 20.87 8.19
CA HIS A 48 -63.53 20.07 7.41
C HIS A 48 -64.22 20.95 6.38
N PHE A 49 -64.31 20.51 5.12
CA PHE A 49 -65.53 20.70 4.34
C PHE A 49 -65.69 19.58 3.30
N ARG A 50 -66.89 19.02 3.31
CA ARG A 50 -67.36 17.84 2.59
C ARG A 50 -68.13 18.32 1.36
N ARG A 51 -67.77 17.92 0.13
CA ARG A 51 -68.72 17.88 -0.98
C ARG A 51 -68.26 17.01 -2.16
N LYS A 52 -69.16 16.13 -2.58
CA LYS A 52 -69.12 15.20 -3.73
C LYS A 52 -69.19 15.94 -5.08
N PHE A 53 -68.60 15.38 -6.14
CA PHE A 53 -69.10 15.20 -7.54
C PHE A 53 -67.97 14.47 -8.34
N LYS A 54 -68.08 13.20 -8.77
CA LYS A 54 -68.74 12.54 -9.94
C LYS A 54 -68.18 12.92 -11.35
N SER A 55 -67.66 11.88 -12.04
CA SER A 55 -67.51 11.62 -13.51
C SER A 55 -66.67 12.62 -14.35
N SER A 56 -65.97 12.30 -15.44
CA SER A 56 -66.07 11.25 -16.47
C SER A 56 -64.76 11.16 -17.29
N ALA A 57 -64.70 10.14 -18.16
CA ALA A 57 -63.58 9.66 -18.98
C ALA A 57 -63.26 10.46 -20.27
N SER A 58 -62.26 9.91 -21.00
CA SER A 58 -61.92 9.99 -22.45
C SER A 58 -60.90 11.06 -22.90
N ARG A 59 -59.71 10.68 -23.42
CA ARG A 59 -59.31 10.16 -24.77
C ARG A 59 -58.87 11.35 -25.65
N SER A 60 -57.62 11.47 -26.13
CA SER A 60 -57.12 10.89 -27.40
C SER A 60 -55.75 11.51 -27.79
N ILE A 61 -55.01 10.77 -28.62
CA ILE A 61 -53.74 11.07 -29.34
C ILE A 61 -54.09 11.49 -30.79
N PRO A 62 -53.24 12.23 -31.55
CA PRO A 62 -52.37 11.67 -32.63
C PRO A 62 -50.95 12.35 -32.64
N THR A 63 -49.77 11.78 -32.97
CA THR A 63 -49.15 11.03 -34.11
C THR A 63 -49.09 11.73 -35.48
N GLU A 64 -47.87 12.01 -35.94
CA GLU A 64 -47.26 12.08 -37.30
C GLU A 64 -45.73 12.15 -37.04
N GLU A 65 -44.79 11.29 -37.46
CA GLU A 65 -44.39 10.58 -38.70
C GLU A 65 -43.85 11.45 -39.87
N VAL A 66 -42.74 10.95 -40.47
CA VAL A 66 -42.07 11.17 -41.79
C VAL A 66 -40.53 11.05 -41.59
N ASP A 67 -39.94 9.86 -41.81
CA ASP A 67 -39.22 9.32 -43.02
C ASP A 67 -37.81 9.93 -43.25
N GLU A 68 -36.70 9.19 -43.17
CA GLU A 68 -36.13 8.08 -44.00
C GLU A 68 -35.29 8.56 -45.22
N ASP A 69 -34.02 8.11 -45.24
CA ASP A 69 -33.18 7.65 -46.39
C ASP A 69 -31.69 7.81 -46.00
N ALA A 70 -30.74 6.85 -46.00
CA ALA A 70 -30.44 5.58 -46.69
C ALA A 70 -29.22 5.68 -47.64
N ARG A 71 -28.39 4.61 -47.61
CA ARG A 71 -27.28 4.16 -48.49
C ARG A 71 -25.85 4.73 -48.28
N SER A 72 -24.88 3.92 -47.83
CA SER A 72 -24.09 2.81 -48.45
C SER A 72 -22.84 3.34 -49.20
N LYS A 73 -21.65 2.73 -49.28
CA LYS A 73 -21.04 1.46 -48.88
C LYS A 73 -19.53 1.52 -49.25
N ASP A 74 -18.75 0.61 -48.67
CA ASP A 74 -17.52 -0.06 -49.18
C ASP A 74 -16.11 0.57 -49.07
N GLU A 75 -15.32 -0.12 -48.23
CA GLU A 75 -13.91 -0.55 -48.21
C GLU A 75 -12.80 0.12 -49.05
N ALA A 76 -11.66 0.36 -48.40
CA ALA A 76 -10.37 -0.28 -48.74
C ALA A 76 -9.28 0.04 -47.68
N GLU A 77 -8.55 -1.00 -47.29
CA GLU A 77 -7.40 -1.02 -46.37
C GLU A 77 -6.19 -0.19 -46.86
N LEU A 78 -5.45 0.43 -45.95
CA LEU A 78 -3.98 0.54 -45.97
C LEU A 78 -3.50 1.08 -44.61
N SER A 79 -2.67 0.28 -43.94
CA SER A 79 -2.08 0.52 -42.62
C SER A 79 -1.09 1.70 -42.60
N PRO A 80 -0.92 2.31 -41.42
CA PRO A 80 0.42 2.30 -40.84
C PRO A 80 0.46 1.90 -39.35
N SER A 81 1.61 1.31 -39.03
CA SER A 81 2.12 0.76 -37.77
C SER A 81 1.88 1.59 -36.49
N PRO A 82 1.65 0.95 -35.32
CA PRO A 82 1.29 1.64 -34.09
C PRO A 82 2.52 2.22 -33.39
N SER A 83 2.67 3.55 -33.45
CA SER A 83 3.25 4.29 -32.34
C SER A 83 2.25 4.21 -31.18
N THR A 84 2.55 3.44 -30.14
CA THR A 84 1.78 3.46 -28.89
C THR A 84 2.04 4.79 -28.18
N LEU A 85 1.34 5.82 -28.63
CA LEU A 85 0.89 6.90 -27.78
C LEU A 85 0.08 6.23 -26.66
N ARG A 86 0.69 6.07 -25.48
CA ARG A 86 -0.08 6.01 -24.24
C ARG A 86 -0.99 7.24 -24.29
N SER A 87 -2.28 7.03 -24.56
CA SER A 87 -3.29 8.02 -24.27
C SER A 87 -3.06 8.51 -22.85
N GLU A 88 -3.29 9.79 -22.60
CA GLU A 88 -3.22 10.48 -21.31
C GLU A 88 -4.02 9.73 -20.24
N ALA A 89 -3.49 8.61 -19.76
CA ALA A 89 -4.07 7.75 -18.77
C ALA A 89 -3.90 8.49 -17.45
N GLU A 90 -5.03 8.99 -16.96
CA GLU A 90 -5.29 9.60 -15.66
C GLU A 90 -4.25 9.24 -14.61
N GLN A 91 -3.60 10.28 -14.11
CA GLN A 91 -2.47 10.26 -13.20
C GLN A 91 -2.85 9.68 -11.83
N ALA A 92 -1.99 8.81 -11.29
CA ALA A 92 -2.15 8.17 -9.98
C ALA A 92 -1.22 8.81 -8.92
N ALA A 93 -1.42 10.10 -8.64
CA ALA A 93 -0.71 10.84 -7.60
C ALA A 93 -1.62 11.06 -6.36
N PRO A 94 -1.09 11.49 -5.19
CA PRO A 94 -1.94 11.97 -4.11
C PRO A 94 -2.81 13.11 -4.67
N LEU A 95 -4.13 13.00 -4.59
CA LEU A 95 -5.06 13.97 -5.21
C LEU A 95 -5.04 15.36 -4.54
N LEU A 96 -4.17 15.56 -3.55
CA LEU A 96 -3.97 16.82 -2.86
C LEU A 96 -2.47 17.13 -2.77
N ASP A 97 -2.02 18.12 -3.53
CA ASP A 97 -0.68 18.70 -3.41
C ASP A 97 -0.44 19.36 -2.03
N ASP A 98 -1.51 19.78 -1.33
CA ASP A 98 -1.44 20.44 -0.03
C ASP A 98 -2.40 19.86 1.04
N PRO A 99 -1.98 19.68 2.30
CA PRO A 99 -2.85 19.31 3.42
C PRO A 99 -3.61 20.52 3.90
N LEU A 100 -4.53 21.01 3.08
CA LEU A 100 -5.60 21.81 3.63
C LEU A 100 -6.53 20.84 4.38
N PRO A 101 -6.80 21.07 5.67
CA PRO A 101 -7.93 20.44 6.32
C PRO A 101 -9.13 20.73 5.44
N THR A 102 -9.63 19.72 4.74
CA THR A 102 -10.89 19.92 4.05
C THR A 102 -11.88 20.28 5.14
N ALA A 103 -12.81 21.20 4.89
CA ALA A 103 -13.87 21.54 5.86
C ALA A 103 -14.77 20.35 6.25
N LYS A 104 -14.40 19.13 5.85
CA LYS A 104 -15.14 17.87 5.82
C LYS A 104 -14.46 16.76 6.65
N GLY A 105 -13.26 16.95 7.19
CA GLY A 105 -12.66 16.05 8.21
C GLY A 105 -11.72 14.93 7.71
N TRP A 106 -11.47 14.86 6.40
CA TRP A 106 -10.39 14.06 5.82
C TRP A 106 -9.19 14.94 5.43
N THR A 107 -7.98 14.37 5.47
CA THR A 107 -6.71 15.08 5.32
C THR A 107 -5.93 14.72 4.06
N ARG A 108 -6.02 13.46 3.63
CA ARG A 108 -5.27 12.91 2.49
C ARG A 108 -6.07 11.83 1.80
N THR A 109 -5.92 11.73 0.49
CA THR A 109 -6.48 10.63 -0.28
C THR A 109 -5.55 10.20 -1.42
N THR A 110 -5.66 8.95 -1.85
CA THR A 110 -4.98 8.42 -3.03
C THR A 110 -5.99 7.77 -3.96
N TYR A 111 -5.68 7.78 -5.25
CA TYR A 111 -6.45 7.08 -6.25
C TYR A 111 -5.47 6.47 -7.25
N CYS A 112 -5.29 5.16 -7.16
CA CYS A 112 -4.26 4.41 -7.86
C CYS A 112 -4.86 3.20 -8.56
N ARG A 113 -4.10 2.58 -9.46
CA ARG A 113 -4.41 1.27 -10.03
C ARG A 113 -3.61 0.18 -9.33
N GLN A 114 -4.23 -0.97 -9.14
CA GLN A 114 -3.63 -2.18 -8.58
C GLN A 114 -4.28 -3.38 -9.27
N ASN A 115 -3.47 -4.16 -10.00
CA ASN A 115 -3.93 -5.35 -10.73
C ASN A 115 -5.14 -5.06 -11.65
N GLY A 116 -5.09 -3.95 -12.40
CA GLY A 116 -6.18 -3.52 -13.30
C GLY A 116 -7.34 -2.80 -12.61
N HIS A 117 -7.49 -3.01 -11.29
CA HIS A 117 -8.55 -2.41 -10.49
C HIS A 117 -8.15 -1.08 -9.89
N LEU A 118 -9.15 -0.23 -9.63
CA LEU A 118 -8.96 1.04 -8.96
C LEU A 118 -8.96 0.83 -7.43
N VAL A 119 -7.98 1.43 -6.76
CA VAL A 119 -7.80 1.40 -5.31
C VAL A 119 -7.52 2.80 -4.80
N GLY A 120 -8.07 3.14 -3.64
CA GLY A 120 -7.79 4.40 -2.98
C GLY A 120 -7.56 4.25 -1.50
N THR A 121 -6.96 5.26 -0.89
CA THR A 121 -6.80 5.35 0.56
C THR A 121 -7.31 6.69 1.03
N VAL A 122 -8.01 6.76 2.15
CA VAL A 122 -8.50 8.02 2.73
C VAL A 122 -8.02 8.11 4.17
N SER A 123 -7.33 9.20 4.52
CA SER A 123 -6.93 9.50 5.89
C SER A 123 -7.79 10.60 6.50
N PHE A 124 -8.14 10.43 7.77
CA PHE A 124 -9.01 11.31 8.56
C PHE A 124 -8.24 12.08 9.62
N GLU A 125 -8.80 13.21 10.07
CA GLU A 125 -8.21 14.01 11.16
C GLU A 125 -8.20 13.28 12.51
N SER A 126 -9.14 12.37 12.73
CA SER A 126 -9.25 11.59 13.95
C SER A 126 -9.83 10.20 13.70
N GLU A 127 -9.59 9.29 14.64
CA GLU A 127 -10.18 7.95 14.63
C GLU A 127 -11.70 7.99 14.70
N THR A 128 -12.28 8.94 15.46
CA THR A 128 -13.73 9.14 15.52
C THR A 128 -14.32 9.44 14.14
N LEU A 129 -13.69 10.32 13.35
CA LEU A 129 -14.17 10.64 12.01
C LEU A 129 -14.05 9.46 11.05
N LYS A 130 -12.98 8.67 11.16
CA LYS A 130 -12.82 7.41 10.42
C LYS A 130 -13.95 6.42 10.74
N MET A 131 -14.26 6.22 12.03
CA MET A 131 -15.34 5.33 12.45
C MET A 131 -16.71 5.83 11.98
N GLU A 132 -16.97 7.14 12.06
CA GLU A 132 -18.19 7.71 11.52
C GLU A 132 -18.31 7.52 9.99
N ALA A 133 -17.20 7.56 9.25
CA ALA A 133 -17.17 7.31 7.81
C ALA A 133 -17.50 5.85 7.47
N LEU A 134 -16.92 4.89 8.19
CA LEU A 134 -17.24 3.46 8.04
C LEU A 134 -18.72 3.18 8.31
N GLU A 135 -19.23 3.68 9.44
CA GLU A 135 -20.64 3.49 9.83
C GLU A 135 -21.62 4.10 8.81
N ARG A 136 -21.24 5.21 8.18
CA ARG A 136 -22.05 5.81 7.10
C ARG A 136 -22.12 4.92 5.89
N HIS A 137 -21.00 4.37 5.46
CA HIS A 137 -20.93 3.53 4.27
C HIS A 137 -21.70 2.22 4.47
N GLU A 138 -21.52 1.56 5.62
CA GLU A 138 -22.26 0.34 5.99
C GLU A 138 -23.78 0.53 5.95
N LYS A 139 -24.28 1.71 6.35
CA LYS A 139 -25.73 1.99 6.42
C LYS A 139 -26.34 2.44 5.10
N ASN A 140 -25.55 2.54 4.02
CA ASN A 140 -25.96 3.18 2.78
C ASN A 140 -26.16 2.18 1.61
N GLU A 141 -26.88 1.08 1.87
CA GLU A 141 -27.21 0.04 0.87
C GLU A 141 -27.95 0.55 -0.38
N LYS A 142 -28.57 1.74 -0.29
CA LYS A 142 -29.32 2.38 -1.40
C LYS A 142 -28.53 3.48 -2.11
N SER A 143 -27.25 3.66 -1.77
CA SER A 143 -26.35 4.61 -2.42
C SER A 143 -26.00 4.20 -3.84
N CYS A 144 -25.58 5.16 -4.67
CA CYS A 144 -24.83 4.87 -5.90
C CYS A 144 -23.44 4.28 -5.61
N TRP A 145 -22.97 4.38 -4.36
CA TRP A 145 -21.67 3.88 -3.90
C TRP A 145 -21.71 2.49 -3.26
N LYS A 146 -22.85 1.80 -3.29
CA LYS A 146 -23.06 0.52 -2.56
C LYS A 146 -22.07 -0.59 -2.95
N ASP A 147 -21.55 -0.55 -4.18
CA ASP A 147 -20.66 -1.57 -4.73
C ASP A 147 -19.18 -1.29 -4.41
N TRP A 148 -18.89 -0.16 -3.74
CA TRP A 148 -17.54 0.21 -3.33
C TRP A 148 -17.28 -0.41 -1.96
N VAL A 149 -16.11 -1.00 -1.75
CA VAL A 149 -15.74 -1.56 -0.45
C VAL A 149 -14.86 -0.58 0.30
N VAL A 150 -15.21 -0.31 1.56
CA VAL A 150 -14.43 0.54 2.47
C VAL A 150 -14.08 -0.26 3.70
N GLU A 151 -12.78 -0.41 3.94
CA GLU A 151 -12.26 -1.16 5.08
C GLU A 151 -11.11 -0.40 5.74
N ASP A 152 -10.92 -0.59 7.04
CA ASP A 152 -9.77 -0.04 7.75
C ASP A 152 -8.68 -1.07 8.04
N ASN A 153 -8.92 -2.32 7.63
CA ASN A 153 -7.88 -3.32 7.49
C ASN A 153 -7.18 -3.07 6.13
N PHE A 154 -5.86 -3.08 6.11
CA PHE A 154 -5.06 -2.88 4.90
C PHE A 154 -4.35 -4.18 4.55
N SER A 155 -5.12 -5.27 4.48
CA SER A 155 -4.56 -6.61 4.23
C SER A 155 -3.99 -6.71 2.82
N GLU A 156 -2.89 -7.44 2.69
CA GLU A 156 -2.12 -7.61 1.46
C GLU A 156 -1.49 -6.29 0.96
N VAL A 157 -1.19 -6.21 -0.34
CA VAL A 157 -0.60 -5.03 -0.96
C VAL A 157 -1.65 -3.94 -1.14
N THR A 158 -1.30 -2.71 -0.80
CA THR A 158 -2.01 -1.50 -1.19
C THR A 158 -1.03 -0.56 -1.91
N VAL A 159 -1.34 -0.21 -3.16
CA VAL A 159 -0.60 0.84 -3.90
C VAL A 159 -0.98 2.21 -3.33
N LEU A 160 0.03 2.97 -2.91
CA LEU A 160 -0.11 4.30 -2.31
C LEU A 160 0.21 5.42 -3.30
N TYR A 161 1.05 5.12 -4.29
CA TYR A 161 1.50 6.04 -5.32
C TYR A 161 2.01 5.27 -6.52
N GLU A 162 1.74 5.75 -7.73
CA GLU A 162 2.36 5.24 -8.95
C GLU A 162 2.71 6.40 -9.89
N GLY A 163 4.01 6.59 -10.11
CA GLY A 163 4.51 7.54 -11.10
C GLY A 163 4.12 7.13 -12.53
N PRO A 164 3.93 8.08 -13.47
CA PRO A 164 3.48 7.79 -14.85
C PRO A 164 4.33 6.75 -15.59
N ASP A 165 5.64 6.82 -15.35
CA ASP A 165 6.63 5.91 -15.90
C ASP A 165 7.39 5.26 -14.75
N ALA A 166 6.68 4.58 -13.84
CA ALA A 166 7.30 3.91 -12.71
C ALA A 166 8.43 2.96 -13.17
N GLU A 167 9.67 3.28 -12.81
CA GLU A 167 10.88 2.55 -13.20
C GLU A 167 11.26 1.47 -12.18
N PHE A 168 10.79 1.61 -10.95
CA PHE A 168 11.06 0.69 -9.86
C PHE A 168 9.95 0.74 -8.80
N ASP A 169 9.87 -0.32 -8.00
CA ASP A 169 8.90 -0.45 -6.91
C ASP A 169 9.57 -0.29 -5.54
N ILE A 170 8.87 0.35 -4.61
CA ILE A 170 9.17 0.36 -3.17
C ILE A 170 7.98 -0.27 -2.46
N CYS A 171 8.20 -1.37 -1.74
CA CYS A 171 7.17 -1.99 -0.91
C CYS A 171 7.59 -1.93 0.56
N ALA A 172 6.77 -1.33 1.39
CA ALA A 172 6.98 -1.24 2.83
C ALA A 172 6.21 -2.32 3.57
N VAL A 173 6.90 -3.07 4.44
CA VAL A 173 6.31 -4.14 5.25
C VAL A 173 6.38 -3.72 6.71
N HIS A 174 5.24 -3.64 7.39
CA HIS A 174 5.24 -3.25 8.80
C HIS A 174 5.78 -4.37 9.69
N GLY A 175 6.23 -4.01 10.89
CA GLY A 175 6.71 -4.98 11.88
C GLY A 175 5.63 -5.44 12.85
N GLN A 176 6.05 -6.23 13.83
CA GLN A 176 5.25 -6.67 14.98
C GLN A 176 4.42 -5.53 15.59
N GLY A 177 3.14 -5.78 15.85
CA GLY A 177 2.26 -4.84 16.55
C GLY A 177 2.05 -3.52 15.79
N GLY A 178 2.36 -3.50 14.50
CA GLY A 178 2.06 -2.40 13.59
C GLY A 178 0.96 -2.77 12.59
N ASN A 179 0.57 -1.79 11.78
CA ASN A 179 -0.25 -1.99 10.58
C ASN A 179 0.35 -1.25 9.38
N ALA A 180 -0.20 -1.53 8.20
CA ALA A 180 0.28 -1.00 6.92
C ALA A 180 0.21 0.53 6.77
N MET A 181 -0.52 1.26 7.62
CA MET A 181 -0.65 2.72 7.52
C MET A 181 0.02 3.45 8.69
N ASP A 182 -0.37 3.10 9.91
CA ASP A 182 0.05 3.80 11.13
C ASP A 182 1.54 3.63 11.43
N THR A 183 2.16 2.51 11.05
CA THR A 183 3.60 2.28 11.21
C THR A 183 4.42 3.40 10.57
N TRP A 184 3.95 3.88 9.42
CA TRP A 184 4.60 4.89 8.60
C TRP A 184 4.05 6.31 8.82
N THR A 185 3.05 6.47 9.69
CA THR A 185 2.37 7.74 9.93
C THR A 185 2.93 8.44 11.17
N ALA A 186 3.45 9.65 10.98
CA ALA A 186 3.97 10.51 12.04
C ALA A 186 2.86 11.25 12.80
N GLY A 187 3.20 11.80 13.97
CA GLY A 187 2.22 12.48 14.84
C GLY A 187 1.55 13.72 14.22
N ASN A 188 2.11 14.29 13.15
CA ASN A 188 1.47 15.35 12.37
C ASN A 188 0.53 14.83 11.26
N GLY A 189 0.27 13.52 11.23
CA GLY A 189 -0.62 12.89 10.24
C GLY A 189 0.03 12.57 8.89
N LYS A 190 1.32 12.90 8.69
CA LYS A 190 2.03 12.55 7.45
C LYS A 190 2.40 11.08 7.43
N MET A 191 1.94 10.36 6.42
CA MET A 191 2.35 9.00 6.07
C MET A 191 3.44 9.13 5.01
N TRP A 192 4.72 9.03 5.39
CA TRP A 192 5.82 9.53 4.55
C TRP A 192 6.01 8.79 3.23
N LEU A 193 5.63 7.51 3.14
CA LEU A 193 5.69 6.74 1.89
C LEU A 193 4.74 7.31 0.83
N ARG A 194 3.56 7.79 1.24
CA ARG A 194 2.57 8.45 0.37
C ARG A 194 2.83 9.95 0.24
N ASP A 195 3.13 10.62 1.35
CA ASP A 195 3.05 12.09 1.46
C ASP A 195 4.39 12.81 1.28
N LEU A 196 5.54 12.12 1.35
CA LEU A 196 6.86 12.77 1.32
C LEU A 196 7.79 12.15 0.27
N LEU A 197 7.74 10.83 0.11
CA LEU A 197 8.61 10.09 -0.80
C LEU A 197 8.34 10.45 -2.28
N PRO A 198 7.08 10.56 -2.76
CA PRO A 198 6.79 10.99 -4.13
C PRO A 198 7.29 12.41 -4.47
N GLU A 199 7.32 13.31 -3.48
CA GLU A 199 7.81 14.70 -3.66
C GLU A 199 9.33 14.79 -3.85
N HIS A 200 10.06 13.68 -3.69
CA HIS A 200 11.51 13.66 -3.83
C HIS A 200 11.89 13.27 -5.27
N ASP A 201 12.72 14.08 -5.92
CA ASP A 201 13.04 13.95 -7.36
C ASP A 201 13.50 12.56 -7.80
N LYS A 202 14.16 11.82 -6.90
CA LYS A 202 14.64 10.45 -7.16
C LYS A 202 13.56 9.37 -7.13
N PHE A 203 12.37 9.67 -6.60
CA PHE A 203 11.30 8.71 -6.34
C PHE A 203 9.97 9.07 -7.02
N LYS A 204 9.89 10.19 -7.74
CA LYS A 204 8.69 10.57 -8.52
C LYS A 204 8.32 9.57 -9.62
N ASN A 205 9.30 8.84 -10.18
CA ASN A 205 9.08 7.79 -11.17
C ASN A 205 9.12 6.41 -10.51
N SER A 206 8.43 6.23 -9.39
CA SER A 206 8.36 4.95 -8.68
C SER A 206 6.93 4.53 -8.41
N ARG A 207 6.73 3.24 -8.18
CA ARG A 207 5.52 2.73 -7.54
C ARG A 207 5.80 2.49 -6.07
N ILE A 208 4.96 3.03 -5.19
CA ILE A 208 5.13 2.89 -3.74
C ILE A 208 3.93 2.14 -3.18
N MET A 209 4.21 1.10 -2.43
CA MET A 209 3.25 0.16 -1.87
C MET A 209 3.50 -0.03 -0.38
N THR A 210 2.45 -0.43 0.34
CA THR A 210 2.58 -1.03 1.66
C THR A 210 1.94 -2.42 1.66
N PHE A 211 2.47 -3.33 2.45
CA PHE A 211 1.92 -4.67 2.65
C PHE A 211 1.44 -4.82 4.09
N GLY A 212 0.17 -5.20 4.26
CA GLY A 212 -0.41 -5.53 5.55
C GLY A 212 -0.60 -7.03 5.75
N TYR A 213 -0.28 -7.49 6.95
CA TYR A 213 -0.50 -8.87 7.39
C TYR A 213 -0.76 -8.88 8.91
N ASP A 214 -1.32 -9.96 9.44
CA ASP A 214 -1.41 -10.05 10.90
C ASP A 214 0.01 -10.16 11.48
N SER A 215 0.41 -9.16 12.26
CA SER A 215 1.74 -9.06 12.84
C SER A 215 1.74 -9.33 14.33
N ASP A 216 0.72 -9.98 14.88
CA ASP A 216 0.76 -10.42 16.27
C ASP A 216 1.56 -11.73 16.42
N LEU A 217 2.89 -11.64 16.49
CA LEU A 217 3.74 -12.82 16.74
C LEU A 217 3.54 -13.44 18.14
N THR A 218 2.69 -12.89 19.01
CA THR A 218 2.26 -13.58 20.24
C THR A 218 1.15 -14.59 19.99
N ASP A 219 0.46 -14.47 18.84
CA ASP A 219 -0.49 -15.45 18.34
C ASP A 219 0.25 -16.57 17.60
N ARG A 220 -0.11 -17.83 17.91
CA ARG A 220 0.49 -19.00 17.28
C ARG A 220 0.02 -19.17 15.84
N ASP A 221 -1.22 -18.84 15.56
CA ASP A 221 -1.80 -19.02 14.22
C ASP A 221 -1.08 -18.08 13.24
N THR A 222 -0.88 -16.82 13.65
CA THR A 222 -0.06 -15.84 12.90
C THR A 222 1.36 -16.33 12.62
N VAL A 223 2.03 -16.96 13.60
CA VAL A 223 3.38 -17.52 13.40
C VAL A 223 3.37 -18.67 12.39
N MET A 224 2.33 -19.51 12.42
CA MET A 224 2.19 -20.64 11.47
C MET A 224 1.95 -20.16 10.04
N GLU A 225 1.26 -19.03 9.87
CA GLU A 225 0.93 -18.43 8.56
C GLU A 225 2.06 -17.58 7.96
N LEU A 226 3.19 -17.38 8.64
CA LEU A 226 4.28 -16.50 8.15
C LEU A 226 4.75 -16.83 6.72
N ASN A 227 4.84 -18.12 6.39
CA ASN A 227 5.21 -18.55 5.04
C ASN A 227 4.11 -18.23 4.01
N ASP A 228 2.85 -18.32 4.41
CA ASP A 228 1.71 -17.98 3.56
C ASP A 228 1.63 -16.47 3.32
N TRP A 229 1.94 -15.66 4.33
CA TRP A 229 2.10 -14.21 4.20
C TRP A 229 3.26 -13.84 3.28
N ALA A 230 4.40 -14.52 3.39
CA ALA A 230 5.54 -14.32 2.50
C ALA A 230 5.20 -14.70 1.04
N ALA A 231 4.54 -15.84 0.84
CA ALA A 231 4.09 -16.27 -0.49
C ALA A 231 3.07 -15.28 -1.08
N THR A 232 2.15 -14.78 -0.26
CA THR A 232 1.16 -13.77 -0.65
C THR A 232 1.83 -12.47 -1.05
N LEU A 233 2.78 -11.96 -0.26
CA LEU A 233 3.56 -10.78 -0.62
C LEU A 233 4.24 -10.95 -1.99
N LEU A 234 4.95 -12.05 -2.21
CA LEU A 234 5.64 -12.29 -3.49
C LEU A 234 4.67 -12.37 -4.67
N ARG A 235 3.51 -13.02 -4.48
CA ARG A 235 2.45 -13.07 -5.50
C ARG A 235 1.93 -11.67 -5.82
N SER A 236 1.52 -10.90 -4.81
CA SER A 236 0.98 -9.55 -5.00
C SER A 236 2.00 -8.60 -5.65
N LEU A 237 3.29 -8.73 -5.31
CA LEU A 237 4.36 -7.96 -5.96
C LEU A 237 4.54 -8.35 -7.44
N ASN A 238 4.40 -9.64 -7.77
CA ASN A 238 4.48 -10.10 -9.15
C ASN A 238 3.31 -9.56 -9.98
N GLU A 239 2.10 -9.61 -9.43
CA GLU A 239 0.88 -9.10 -10.07
C GLU A 239 0.95 -7.59 -10.31
N ALA A 240 1.40 -6.83 -9.31
CA ALA A 240 1.58 -5.38 -9.44
C ALA A 240 2.56 -5.04 -10.58
N ARG A 241 3.61 -5.85 -10.80
CA ARG A 241 4.61 -5.64 -11.87
C ARG A 241 4.11 -6.00 -13.26
N THR A 242 3.27 -7.02 -13.40
CA THR A 242 2.86 -7.52 -14.72
C THR A 242 1.89 -6.61 -15.45
N GLY A 243 1.10 -5.80 -14.73
CA GLY A 243 -0.04 -5.11 -15.32
C GLY A 243 -1.00 -6.07 -16.03
N ASP A 244 -2.04 -5.53 -16.68
CA ASP A 244 -3.15 -6.31 -17.25
C ASP A 244 -2.79 -7.22 -18.44
N THR A 245 -1.53 -7.23 -18.91
CA THR A 245 -1.17 -7.88 -20.19
C THR A 245 -0.57 -9.29 -20.07
N ALA A 246 -0.26 -9.79 -18.88
CA ALA A 246 0.46 -11.08 -18.73
C ALA A 246 -0.34 -12.24 -18.11
N MET A 247 -1.62 -12.05 -17.76
CA MET A 247 -2.39 -13.10 -17.06
C MET A 247 -2.88 -14.24 -17.97
N ALA A 248 -2.79 -14.10 -19.30
CA ALA A 248 -3.27 -15.12 -20.24
C ALA A 248 -2.27 -16.27 -20.52
N GLN A 249 -1.04 -16.24 -20.00
CA GLN A 249 0.02 -17.19 -20.41
C GLN A 249 0.95 -17.72 -19.31
N LEU A 250 0.57 -17.69 -18.02
CA LEU A 250 1.48 -18.17 -16.97
C LEU A 250 1.24 -19.64 -16.60
N ASP A 251 2.22 -20.48 -16.98
CA ASP A 251 2.45 -21.83 -16.50
C ASP A 251 2.70 -21.82 -14.97
N PRO A 252 1.97 -22.64 -14.18
CA PRO A 252 2.17 -22.81 -12.74
C PRO A 252 3.60 -23.18 -12.31
N ALA A 253 4.46 -23.63 -13.22
CA ALA A 253 5.87 -23.89 -12.90
C ALA A 253 6.77 -22.63 -12.88
N SER A 254 6.25 -21.46 -13.26
CA SER A 254 7.04 -20.23 -13.52
C SER A 254 6.68 -19.02 -12.62
N ILE A 255 6.23 -19.30 -11.40
CA ILE A 255 5.41 -18.43 -10.51
C ILE A 255 6.03 -17.04 -10.19
N TYR A 256 7.31 -16.79 -10.46
CA TYR A 256 7.98 -15.53 -10.09
C TYR A 256 8.93 -14.96 -11.15
N ASN A 257 8.62 -15.10 -12.44
CA ASN A 257 9.51 -14.61 -13.52
C ASN A 257 9.89 -13.11 -13.41
N ASN A 258 9.07 -12.29 -12.74
CA ASN A 258 9.31 -10.85 -12.57
C ASN A 258 9.95 -10.48 -11.21
N ILE A 259 10.25 -11.46 -10.37
CA ILE A 259 10.86 -11.29 -9.05
C ILE A 259 12.15 -12.11 -9.03
N ALA A 260 13.28 -11.43 -9.24
CA ALA A 260 14.60 -12.05 -9.18
C ALA A 260 15.39 -11.43 -8.02
N LEU A 261 15.95 -12.25 -7.11
CA LEU A 261 16.78 -11.79 -5.97
C LEU A 261 17.84 -10.74 -6.32
N PRO A 262 18.58 -10.81 -7.46
CA PRO A 262 19.54 -9.78 -7.83
C PRO A 262 18.92 -8.39 -8.08
N ARG A 263 17.60 -8.30 -8.28
CA ARG A 263 16.84 -7.07 -8.53
C ARG A 263 16.17 -6.51 -7.27
N PHE A 264 16.49 -7.04 -6.09
CA PHE A 264 15.97 -6.56 -4.81
C PHE A 264 17.04 -5.86 -4.00
N GLY A 265 16.63 -4.83 -3.28
CA GLY A 265 17.38 -4.25 -2.18
C GLY A 265 16.49 -4.18 -0.94
N ILE A 266 17.04 -4.42 0.25
CA ILE A 266 16.27 -4.41 1.49
C ILE A 266 16.79 -3.35 2.48
N VAL A 267 15.88 -2.58 3.06
CA VAL A 267 16.18 -1.66 4.17
C VAL A 267 15.47 -2.15 5.43
N PHE A 268 16.23 -2.48 6.47
CA PHE A 268 15.73 -2.88 7.77
C PHE A 268 15.73 -1.69 8.73
N LEU A 269 14.58 -1.41 9.34
CA LEU A 269 14.40 -0.32 10.31
C LEU A 269 14.10 -0.92 11.68
N ALA A 270 15.04 -0.77 12.62
CA ALA A 270 14.92 -1.28 13.99
C ALA A 270 14.59 -2.78 14.05
N THR A 271 15.17 -3.59 13.15
CA THR A 271 14.97 -5.03 13.13
C THR A 271 16.06 -5.73 13.95
N PRO A 272 15.72 -6.49 15.01
CA PRO A 272 16.71 -7.23 15.80
C PRO A 272 17.19 -8.49 15.06
N HIS A 273 18.30 -8.38 14.32
CA HIS A 273 18.86 -9.44 13.46
C HIS A 273 19.85 -10.36 14.16
N SER A 274 20.75 -9.75 14.93
CA SER A 274 21.63 -10.52 15.80
C SER A 274 20.74 -11.20 16.81
N GLY A 275 21.01 -12.47 17.12
CA GLY A 275 20.41 -13.27 18.20
C GLY A 275 20.66 -12.68 19.61
N SER A 276 20.43 -11.38 19.73
CA SER A 276 20.26 -10.62 20.94
C SER A 276 19.23 -11.36 21.77
N THR A 277 19.60 -11.55 23.03
CA THR A 277 19.04 -12.51 23.98
C THR A 277 17.52 -12.53 23.98
N ILE A 278 16.91 -13.57 24.57
CA ILE A 278 15.45 -13.58 24.84
C ILE A 278 14.99 -12.25 25.49
N ALA A 279 15.86 -11.57 26.25
CA ALA A 279 15.55 -10.27 26.84
C ALA A 279 15.38 -9.13 25.81
N ASP A 280 16.11 -9.17 24.69
CA ASP A 280 16.01 -8.17 23.62
C ASP A 280 14.73 -8.38 22.81
N TRP A 281 14.37 -9.62 22.51
CA TRP A 281 13.07 -9.94 21.90
C TRP A 281 11.89 -9.65 22.83
N ASN A 282 12.02 -9.90 24.14
CA ASN A 282 11.02 -9.46 25.12
C ASN A 282 10.91 -7.93 25.16
N ALA A 283 12.03 -7.21 25.06
CA ALA A 283 12.03 -5.75 24.99
C ALA A 283 11.27 -5.26 23.76
N PHE A 284 11.56 -5.87 22.61
CA PHE A 284 10.89 -5.61 21.33
C PHE A 284 9.39 -5.86 21.42
N LEU A 285 8.95 -7.06 21.81
CA LEU A 285 7.53 -7.42 21.94
C LEU A 285 6.77 -6.51 22.93
N VAL A 286 7.42 -6.09 24.02
CA VAL A 286 6.84 -5.14 24.97
C VAL A 286 6.73 -3.74 24.36
N ALA A 287 7.75 -3.28 23.64
CA ALA A 287 7.74 -1.96 23.03
C ALA A 287 6.68 -1.84 21.93
N THR A 288 6.53 -2.88 21.09
CA THR A 288 5.50 -2.92 20.04
C THR A 288 4.08 -2.98 20.62
N ALA A 289 3.88 -3.68 21.75
CA ALA A 289 2.59 -3.65 22.45
C ALA A 289 2.17 -2.24 22.93
N HIS A 290 3.13 -1.36 23.25
CA HIS A 290 2.82 0.04 23.60
C HIS A 290 2.33 0.84 22.38
N VAL A 291 2.77 0.50 21.16
CA VAL A 291 2.40 1.18 19.91
C VAL A 291 0.93 0.90 19.53
N LEU A 292 0.42 -0.29 19.85
CA LEU A 292 -0.97 -0.69 19.60
C LEU A 292 -2.02 0.11 20.39
N GLY A 293 -1.63 0.95 21.34
CA GLY A 293 -2.56 1.85 22.05
C GLY A 293 -3.20 1.20 23.27
N GLY A 294 -2.39 0.92 24.30
CA GLY A 294 -2.90 0.69 25.66
C GLY A 294 -3.34 -0.74 25.99
N VAL A 295 -2.82 -1.75 25.27
CA VAL A 295 -2.99 -3.15 25.72
C VAL A 295 -2.45 -3.27 27.14
N ARG A 296 -3.29 -3.74 28.08
CA ARG A 296 -2.87 -4.01 29.46
C ARG A 296 -1.69 -4.98 29.42
N ILE A 297 -0.58 -4.59 30.06
CA ILE A 297 0.69 -5.32 30.08
C ILE A 297 0.56 -6.77 30.61
N GLU A 298 -0.55 -7.09 31.29
CA GLU A 298 -0.87 -8.43 31.79
C GLU A 298 -0.88 -9.52 30.69
N SER A 299 -1.19 -9.16 29.43
CA SER A 299 -1.16 -10.10 28.28
C SER A 299 0.25 -10.51 27.85
N VAL A 300 1.29 -9.77 28.28
CA VAL A 300 2.69 -10.01 27.87
C VAL A 300 3.39 -11.05 28.76
N ASN A 301 2.69 -11.60 29.77
CA ASN A 301 3.20 -12.73 30.55
C ASN A 301 3.19 -14.06 29.76
N THR A 302 2.55 -14.08 28.59
CA THR A 302 2.46 -15.23 27.66
C THR A 302 3.68 -15.35 26.72
N VAL A 303 4.63 -14.42 26.78
CA VAL A 303 5.83 -14.41 25.90
C VAL A 303 6.84 -15.53 26.21
N LYS A 304 6.61 -16.34 27.26
CA LYS A 304 7.50 -17.47 27.61
C LYS A 304 7.60 -18.57 26.55
N THR A 305 6.81 -18.51 25.47
CA THR A 305 6.80 -19.52 24.40
C THR A 305 7.27 -18.99 23.04
N PHE A 306 7.61 -17.70 22.90
CA PHE A 306 8.08 -17.15 21.63
C PHE A 306 9.53 -17.57 21.37
N ASN A 307 9.79 -18.25 20.25
CA ASN A 307 11.13 -18.65 19.82
C ASN A 307 11.56 -17.76 18.63
N PRO A 308 12.45 -16.77 18.82
CA PRO A 308 12.90 -15.91 17.73
C PRO A 308 13.45 -16.65 16.50
N ALA A 309 14.07 -17.82 16.72
CA ALA A 309 14.61 -18.64 15.64
C ALA A 309 13.53 -19.27 14.74
N SER A 310 12.26 -19.31 15.16
CA SER A 310 11.16 -19.79 14.31
C SER A 310 10.64 -18.73 13.35
N VAL A 311 11.04 -17.45 13.52
CA VAL A 311 10.55 -16.31 12.73
C VAL A 311 11.64 -15.74 11.83
N TRP A 312 12.90 -15.80 12.26
CA TRP A 312 14.01 -15.18 11.53
C TRP A 312 15.30 -16.02 11.60
N ASP A 313 15.81 -16.40 10.42
CA ASP A 313 17.14 -16.99 10.26
C ASP A 313 18.06 -16.02 9.50
N ALA A 314 18.80 -15.23 10.29
CA ALA A 314 19.77 -14.26 9.79
C ALA A 314 20.85 -14.90 8.89
N GLN A 315 21.27 -16.13 9.22
CA GLN A 315 22.34 -16.81 8.50
C GLN A 315 21.83 -17.35 7.16
N ALA A 316 20.59 -17.87 7.13
CA ALA A 316 19.94 -18.26 5.88
C ALA A 316 19.82 -17.08 4.91
N PHE A 317 19.43 -15.90 5.40
CA PHE A 317 19.37 -14.68 4.60
C PHE A 317 20.74 -14.28 4.02
N ILE A 318 21.78 -14.26 4.85
CA ILE A 318 23.16 -13.93 4.41
C ILE A 318 23.68 -14.95 3.38
N ASN A 319 23.25 -16.21 3.49
CA ASN A 319 23.67 -17.30 2.62
C ASN A 319 22.89 -17.37 1.29
N LEU A 320 21.92 -16.48 1.05
CA LEU A 320 21.24 -16.38 -0.24
C LEU A 320 22.25 -16.16 -1.38
N LYS A 321 21.95 -16.70 -2.57
CA LYS A 321 22.83 -16.64 -3.75
C LYS A 321 22.10 -16.08 -4.98
N PRO A 322 22.38 -14.84 -5.41
CA PRO A 322 23.13 -13.82 -4.66
C PRO A 322 22.31 -13.31 -3.47
N CYS A 323 22.99 -12.88 -2.41
CA CYS A 323 22.37 -12.16 -1.31
C CYS A 323 22.01 -10.75 -1.82
N PRO A 324 20.74 -10.32 -1.73
CA PRO A 324 20.36 -8.96 -2.10
C PRO A 324 21.16 -7.95 -1.27
N PRO A 325 21.62 -6.81 -1.84
CA PRO A 325 22.19 -5.77 -1.02
C PRO A 325 21.16 -5.29 0.01
N PHE A 326 21.61 -4.90 1.19
CA PHE A 326 20.74 -4.41 2.24
C PHE A 326 21.35 -3.26 3.05
N ARG A 327 20.54 -2.62 3.90
CA ARG A 327 20.95 -1.63 4.90
C ARG A 327 20.19 -1.88 6.19
N CYS A 328 20.87 -1.81 7.34
CA CYS A 328 20.26 -1.98 8.65
C CYS A 328 20.36 -0.68 9.44
N PHE A 329 19.26 -0.29 10.10
CA PHE A 329 19.20 0.89 10.96
C PHE A 329 18.75 0.54 12.37
N ALA A 330 19.40 1.16 13.35
CA ALA A 330 19.04 1.10 14.76
C ALA A 330 18.56 2.46 15.26
N GLU A 331 17.85 2.43 16.38
CA GLU A 331 17.40 3.64 17.05
C GLU A 331 18.57 4.37 17.76
N GLY A 332 18.51 5.70 17.79
CA GLY A 332 19.51 6.56 18.41
C GLY A 332 19.07 7.14 19.76
N ARG A 333 17.82 6.91 20.18
CA ARG A 333 17.28 7.31 21.49
C ARG A 333 16.66 6.12 22.20
N MET A 334 16.84 6.13 23.52
CA MET A 334 16.16 5.22 24.43
C MET A 334 14.71 5.67 24.61
N MET A 335 13.81 4.73 24.85
CA MET A 335 12.42 5.03 25.22
C MET A 335 12.05 4.38 26.56
N PRO A 336 11.03 4.90 27.25
CA PRO A 336 10.49 4.25 28.44
C PRO A 336 9.86 2.90 28.10
N VAL A 337 10.35 1.84 28.72
CA VAL A 337 9.81 0.48 28.66
C VAL A 337 9.72 -0.08 30.08
N ARG A 338 8.50 -0.31 30.57
CA ARG A 338 8.23 -0.83 31.94
C ARG A 338 8.97 -0.07 33.05
N GLY A 339 8.96 1.26 32.99
CA GLY A 339 9.59 2.12 34.02
C GLY A 339 11.11 2.26 33.92
N THR A 340 11.75 1.57 32.98
CA THR A 340 13.18 1.76 32.65
C THR A 340 13.32 2.42 31.29
N SER A 341 14.29 3.32 31.11
CA SER A 341 14.65 3.77 29.77
C SER A 341 15.65 2.79 29.18
N LYS A 342 15.41 2.31 27.96
CA LYS A 342 16.36 1.46 27.24
C LYS A 342 16.25 1.66 25.72
N HIS A 343 17.30 1.26 25.02
CA HIS A 343 17.18 0.97 23.61
C HIS A 343 16.42 -0.35 23.46
N VAL A 344 15.38 -0.37 22.64
CA VAL A 344 14.63 -1.56 22.24
C VAL A 344 15.46 -2.35 21.24
N VAL A 345 15.98 -1.68 20.20
CA VAL A 345 16.88 -2.30 19.22
C VAL A 345 18.17 -1.49 19.12
N THR A 346 19.21 -2.00 19.78
CA THR A 346 20.56 -1.41 19.76
C THR A 346 21.22 -1.55 18.39
N GLN A 347 22.28 -0.77 18.14
CA GLN A 347 23.11 -0.94 16.94
C GLN A 347 23.67 -2.36 16.80
N ALA A 348 24.07 -2.97 17.92
CA ALA A 348 24.53 -4.36 17.92
C ALA A 348 23.41 -5.34 17.56
N SER A 349 22.21 -5.17 18.11
CA SER A 349 21.05 -6.01 17.80
C SER A 349 20.62 -5.90 16.33
N ALA A 350 20.64 -4.68 15.77
CA ALA A 350 20.32 -4.44 14.36
C ALA A 350 21.45 -4.80 13.37
N THR A 351 22.66 -5.09 13.84
CA THR A 351 23.76 -5.48 12.95
C THR A 351 23.47 -6.88 12.38
N LEU A 352 23.71 -7.06 11.08
CA LEU A 352 23.44 -8.31 10.36
C LEU A 352 24.69 -8.75 9.60
N GLY A 353 25.24 -9.91 9.98
CA GLY A 353 26.49 -10.42 9.42
C GLY A 353 27.65 -9.46 9.65
N ASN A 354 28.36 -9.13 8.58
CA ASN A 354 29.49 -8.19 8.62
C ASN A 354 29.07 -6.73 8.37
N GLN A 355 27.78 -6.46 8.17
CA GLN A 355 27.28 -5.13 7.86
C GLN A 355 26.71 -4.47 9.11
N GLN A 356 27.51 -3.56 9.67
CA GLN A 356 27.14 -2.80 10.86
C GLN A 356 25.89 -1.95 10.60
N ALA A 357 24.94 -1.97 11.53
CA ALA A 357 23.78 -1.09 11.46
C ALA A 357 24.14 0.38 11.68
N PHE A 358 23.45 1.29 11.02
CA PHE A 358 23.58 2.73 11.25
C PHE A 358 22.60 3.18 12.33
N GLN A 359 23.04 4.01 13.28
CA GLN A 359 22.12 4.63 14.23
C GLN A 359 21.50 5.89 13.65
N ILE A 360 20.17 5.96 13.67
CA ILE A 360 19.46 7.19 13.32
C ILE A 360 19.35 8.04 14.58
N MET A 361 20.05 9.18 14.57
CA MET A 361 20.04 10.07 15.72
C MET A 361 18.64 10.65 15.94
N ASN A 362 18.32 10.89 17.21
CA ASN A 362 17.09 11.54 17.64
C ASN A 362 15.77 10.80 17.39
N VAL A 363 15.80 9.53 17.01
CA VAL A 363 14.62 8.65 16.92
C VAL A 363 14.72 7.50 17.91
N ASP A 364 13.58 7.12 18.46
CA ASP A 364 13.38 5.93 19.28
C ASP A 364 12.65 4.84 18.48
N HIS A 365 12.39 3.70 19.13
CA HIS A 365 11.72 2.55 18.49
C HIS A 365 10.34 2.89 17.91
N VAL A 366 9.61 3.82 18.51
CA VAL A 366 8.25 4.20 18.06
C VAL A 366 8.32 5.15 16.86
N SER A 367 9.34 6.00 16.81
CA SER A 367 9.47 7.08 15.82
C SER A 367 10.38 6.77 14.64
N ILE A 368 11.17 5.69 14.69
CA ILE A 368 12.14 5.34 13.64
C ILE A 368 11.52 5.13 12.24
N CYS A 369 10.26 4.69 12.16
CA CYS A 369 9.53 4.54 10.90
C CYS A 369 8.63 5.74 10.54
N LYS A 370 8.67 6.83 11.33
CA LYS A 370 7.68 7.92 11.29
C LYS A 370 8.34 9.27 11.03
N PHE A 371 8.27 9.76 9.78
CA PHE A 371 8.90 11.02 9.38
C PHE A 371 7.92 12.17 9.26
N LYS A 372 8.22 13.29 9.92
CA LYS A 372 7.37 14.49 9.94
C LYS A 372 7.59 15.41 8.74
N SER A 373 8.77 15.36 8.12
CA SER A 373 9.17 16.22 6.99
C SER A 373 10.25 15.54 6.14
N ARG A 374 10.62 16.16 5.01
CA ARG A 374 11.70 15.70 4.12
C ARG A 374 13.12 15.91 4.67
N LEU A 375 13.25 16.29 5.95
CA LEU A 375 14.53 16.57 6.62
C LEU A 375 14.79 15.55 7.73
N GLY A 376 16.04 15.50 8.21
CA GLY A 376 16.43 14.67 9.35
C GLY A 376 16.38 13.17 9.00
N PRO A 377 15.71 12.32 9.80
CA PRO A 377 15.65 10.87 9.55
C PRO A 377 15.15 10.48 8.15
N PHE A 378 14.24 11.25 7.55
CA PHE A 378 13.78 11.02 6.17
C PHE A 378 14.95 11.05 5.20
N THR A 379 15.84 12.04 5.32
CA THR A 379 17.01 12.19 4.44
C THR A 379 17.94 10.98 4.55
N THR A 380 18.16 10.47 5.75
CA THR A 380 18.98 9.27 5.97
C THR A 380 18.39 8.06 5.25
N ILE A 381 17.09 7.83 5.38
CA ILE A 381 16.42 6.68 4.75
C ILE A 381 16.28 6.85 3.24
N SER A 382 15.95 8.04 2.75
CA SER A 382 15.83 8.29 1.31
C SER A 382 17.18 8.17 0.61
N MET A 383 18.28 8.59 1.23
CA MET A 383 19.63 8.35 0.72
C MET A 383 19.96 6.86 0.67
N ALA A 384 19.65 6.11 1.74
CA ALA A 384 19.91 4.68 1.79
C ALA A 384 19.11 3.92 0.72
N LEU A 385 17.84 4.26 0.51
CA LEU A 385 17.01 3.71 -0.57
C LEU A 385 17.63 4.00 -1.95
N TRP A 386 18.10 5.22 -2.17
CA TRP A 386 18.71 5.63 -3.44
C TRP A 386 20.05 4.93 -3.71
N GLU A 387 20.93 4.84 -2.72
CA GLU A 387 22.19 4.09 -2.82
C GLU A 387 21.93 2.63 -3.17
N LEU A 388 20.96 2.02 -2.49
CA LEU A 388 20.60 0.63 -2.67
C LEU A 388 20.04 0.35 -4.07
N LEU A 389 19.17 1.23 -4.56
CA LEU A 389 18.65 1.16 -5.93
C LEU A 389 19.79 1.21 -6.97
N ASN A 390 20.78 2.08 -6.77
CA ASN A 390 21.95 2.16 -7.66
C ASN A 390 22.81 0.88 -7.60
N GLU A 391 23.01 0.29 -6.41
CA GLU A 391 23.72 -0.99 -6.27
C GLU A 391 23.00 -2.11 -7.02
N VAL A 392 21.69 -2.20 -6.89
CA VAL A 392 20.86 -3.19 -7.60
C VAL A 392 20.95 -3.00 -9.12
N ASN A 393 20.81 -1.76 -9.60
CA ASN A 393 20.89 -1.45 -11.03
C ASN A 393 22.29 -1.77 -11.60
N ASN A 394 23.36 -1.41 -10.88
CA ASN A 394 24.73 -1.66 -11.33
C ASN A 394 25.12 -3.14 -11.25
N GLY A 395 24.67 -3.85 -10.21
CA GLY A 395 24.90 -5.28 -10.04
C GLY A 395 24.21 -6.13 -11.11
N GLY A 396 23.02 -5.71 -11.55
CA GLY A 396 22.31 -6.34 -12.67
C GLY A 396 23.03 -6.22 -14.02
N VAL A 397 23.71 -5.09 -14.26
CA VAL A 397 24.48 -4.81 -15.49
C VAL A 397 25.76 -5.67 -15.58
N GLN A 398 26.46 -5.91 -14.47
CA GLN A 398 27.63 -6.79 -14.45
C GLN A 398 27.27 -8.27 -14.67
N GLN A 399 26.14 -8.74 -14.12
CA GLN A 399 25.70 -10.13 -14.32
C GLN A 399 25.23 -10.42 -15.74
N THR A 400 24.53 -9.48 -16.40
CA THR A 400 24.11 -9.64 -17.80
C THR A 400 25.31 -9.74 -18.74
N ARG A 401 26.32 -8.87 -18.56
CA ARG A 401 27.56 -8.91 -19.35
C ARG A 401 28.34 -10.23 -19.16
N THR A 402 28.44 -10.71 -17.91
CA THR A 402 29.12 -11.96 -17.59
C THR A 402 28.38 -13.19 -18.15
N GLN A 403 27.03 -13.19 -18.14
CA GLN A 403 26.24 -14.27 -18.77
C GLN A 403 26.33 -14.24 -20.29
N GLN A 404 26.39 -13.06 -20.91
CA GLN A 404 26.54 -12.91 -22.36
C GLN A 404 27.94 -13.37 -22.81
N GLU A 405 28.99 -13.00 -22.08
CA GLU A 405 30.37 -13.46 -22.33
C GLU A 405 30.52 -14.98 -22.14
N ARG A 406 29.87 -15.57 -21.13
CA ARG A 406 29.85 -17.04 -20.96
C ARG A 406 29.10 -17.76 -22.08
N ARG A 407 27.98 -17.21 -22.58
CA ARG A 407 27.24 -17.79 -23.71
C ARG A 407 28.05 -17.76 -25.00
N VAL A 408 28.75 -16.66 -25.27
CA VAL A 408 29.66 -16.55 -26.43
C VAL A 408 30.82 -17.55 -26.31
N SER A 409 31.44 -17.66 -25.14
CA SER A 409 32.52 -18.63 -24.89
C SER A 409 32.08 -20.09 -25.11
N THR A 410 30.88 -20.48 -24.67
CA THR A 410 30.38 -21.84 -24.88
C THR A 410 30.00 -22.11 -26.33
N GLN A 411 29.65 -21.07 -27.10
CA GLN A 411 29.29 -21.18 -28.51
C GLN A 411 30.54 -21.31 -29.38
N ASP A 412 31.61 -20.58 -29.05
CA ASP A 412 32.92 -20.69 -29.71
C ASP A 412 33.59 -22.05 -29.45
N GLU A 413 33.48 -22.60 -28.23
CA GLU A 413 33.97 -23.95 -27.92
C GLU A 413 33.19 -25.03 -28.70
N ALA A 414 31.87 -24.94 -28.79
CA ALA A 414 31.04 -25.88 -29.55
C ALA A 414 31.33 -25.86 -31.06
N VAL A 415 31.64 -24.68 -31.63
CA VAL A 415 32.04 -24.54 -33.03
C VAL A 415 33.44 -25.12 -33.28
N SER A 416 34.37 -24.98 -32.33
CA SER A 416 35.71 -25.55 -32.45
C SER A 416 35.74 -27.08 -32.45
N ILE A 417 34.85 -27.71 -31.67
CA ILE A 417 34.73 -29.18 -31.57
C ILE A 417 34.04 -29.78 -32.81
N ALA A 418 33.19 -29.02 -33.49
CA ALA A 418 32.52 -29.46 -34.71
C ALA A 418 33.42 -29.37 -35.98
N GLN A 419 34.59 -28.73 -35.88
CA GLN A 419 35.55 -28.54 -36.98
C GLN A 419 36.81 -29.40 -36.86
N SER A 420 36.94 -30.18 -35.79
CA SER A 420 38.00 -31.17 -35.56
C SER A 420 37.48 -32.59 -35.75
#